data_AF-A0A358GSA2-F1
#
_entry.id   AF-A0A358GSA2-F1
#
_cell.length_a   1.000
_cell.length_b   1.000
_cell.length_c   1.000
_cell.angle_alpha   90.00
_cell.angle_beta   90.00
_cell.angle_gamma   90.00
#
_symmetry.space_group_name_H-M   'P 1'
#
loop_
_entity.id
_entity.type
_entity.pdbx_description
1 polymer ?
#
loop_
_entity_poly.entity_id
_entity_poly.type
_entity_poly.pdbx_seq_one_letter_code
_entity_poly.pdbx_strand_id
1 'polypeptide(L)'
;LAVASTADRMAAGVGTGLSRLQMWRDALKLWTEAPGMGHGGETWRSMFRAIQSSPYVGGEVHNGILDLALDAGIIGLLLIACWFFSTLRTMWRQAPQLLPSVIVFGLHGAMDFDWSFTFLWMMFIWLGGWALSSQTVQEAAAYKKRPRFFRQLTPWPQLILAGLFVIFWLGGTAWFAGHQLAADQQYRLALSNDAGSSERKTLLTAAYKFNPYRPDIVISLSRTLPAKKAELMLVQSLSYSPVYPQLYGELGQLAARSGRGESAGNYFEQAIALNRFDASSQSLALYWMEQASRRELAAGYTERGRQTASAGVRLYERYRQQAEEVAAGKARNDRRFGLNEVALRYGNNLRILAFNPLASEVSRKYP
;
A
#
# COMPACT_ATOMS: atom_id res chain seq x y z
N LEU A 1 28.19 -26.80 -3.69
CA LEU A 1 26.88 -26.37 -3.17
C LEU A 1 26.54 -27.26 -1.98
N ALA A 2 26.74 -26.78 -0.74
CA ALA A 2 26.39 -27.56 0.44
C ALA A 2 24.86 -27.67 0.52
N VAL A 3 24.33 -28.89 0.55
CA VAL A 3 22.90 -29.15 0.72
C VAL A 3 22.57 -28.84 2.19
N ALA A 4 21.72 -27.83 2.43
CA ALA A 4 21.26 -27.49 3.77
C ALA A 4 20.68 -28.72 4.47
N SER A 5 21.09 -28.96 5.72
CA SER A 5 20.66 -30.13 6.49
C SER A 5 19.15 -30.08 6.74
N THR A 6 18.55 -31.23 7.08
CA THR A 6 17.14 -31.31 7.48
C THR A 6 16.85 -30.40 8.68
N ALA A 7 17.80 -30.28 9.62
CA ALA A 7 17.71 -29.37 10.75
C ALA A 7 17.71 -27.89 10.31
N ASP A 8 18.56 -27.52 9.35
CA ASP A 8 18.58 -26.15 8.79
C ASP A 8 17.25 -25.81 8.10
N ARG A 9 16.67 -26.78 7.38
CA ARG A 9 15.36 -26.62 6.73
C ARG A 9 14.22 -26.50 7.73
N MET A 10 14.24 -27.29 8.80
CA MET A 10 13.25 -27.18 9.88
C MET A 10 13.38 -25.86 10.63
N ALA A 11 14.61 -25.43 10.96
CA ALA A 11 14.86 -24.15 11.59
C ALA A 11 14.41 -22.97 10.70
N ALA A 12 14.69 -23.05 9.39
CA ALA A 12 14.19 -22.07 8.41
C ALA A 12 12.65 -22.06 8.33
N GLY A 13 12.02 -23.24 8.35
CA GLY A 13 10.56 -23.38 8.36
C GLY A 13 9.92 -22.78 9.62
N VAL A 14 10.48 -23.05 10.79
CA VAL A 14 10.03 -22.48 12.08
C VAL A 14 10.25 -20.96 12.11
N GLY A 15 11.38 -20.46 11.63
CA GLY A 15 11.64 -19.02 11.49
C GLY A 15 10.64 -18.32 10.56
N THR A 16 10.27 -18.99 9.45
CA THR A 16 9.26 -18.49 8.51
C THR A 16 7.87 -18.45 9.16
N GLY A 17 7.47 -19.51 9.88
CA GLY A 17 6.19 -19.57 10.59
C GLY A 17 6.05 -18.50 11.69
N LEU A 18 7.08 -18.29 12.50
CA LEU A 18 7.11 -17.25 13.53
C LEU A 18 6.97 -15.84 12.93
N SER A 19 7.60 -15.59 11.77
CA SER A 19 7.45 -14.29 11.09
C SER A 19 6.03 -14.04 10.57
N ARG A 20 5.32 -15.07 10.12
CA ARG A 20 3.92 -14.97 9.70
C ARG A 20 3.00 -14.65 10.88
N LEU A 21 3.22 -15.26 12.04
CA LEU A 21 2.43 -14.95 13.24
C LEU A 21 2.55 -13.48 13.66
N GLN A 22 3.75 -12.90 13.50
CA GLN A 22 3.97 -11.48 13.76
C GLN A 22 3.18 -10.60 12.76
N MET A 23 3.24 -10.95 11.47
CA MET A 23 2.47 -10.27 10.42
C MET A 23 0.95 -10.37 10.68
N TRP A 24 0.46 -11.56 11.08
CA TRP A 24 -0.94 -11.76 11.41
C TRP A 24 -1.39 -10.96 12.63
N ARG A 25 -0.53 -10.85 13.65
CA ARG A 25 -0.81 -9.99 14.81
C ARG A 25 -0.95 -8.53 14.39
N ASP A 26 -0.08 -8.05 13.51
CA ASP A 26 -0.16 -6.66 13.05
C ASP A 26 -1.34 -6.45 12.09
N ALA A 27 -1.67 -7.43 11.25
CA ALA A 27 -2.88 -7.44 10.43
C ALA A 27 -4.16 -7.41 11.27
N LEU A 28 -4.24 -8.20 12.35
CA LEU A 28 -5.39 -8.20 13.24
C LEU A 28 -5.58 -6.84 13.94
N LYS A 29 -4.49 -6.19 14.36
CA LYS A 29 -4.58 -4.81 14.90
C LYS A 29 -5.14 -3.86 13.84
N LEU A 30 -4.62 -3.92 12.61
CA LEU A 30 -5.11 -3.06 11.53
C LEU A 30 -6.60 -3.31 11.23
N TRP A 31 -7.03 -4.58 11.23
CA TRP A 31 -8.44 -4.93 11.03
C TRP A 31 -9.36 -4.33 12.11
N THR A 32 -8.91 -4.25 13.37
CA THR A 32 -9.72 -3.67 14.45
C THR A 32 -10.03 -2.18 14.28
N GLU A 33 -9.31 -1.48 13.40
CA GLU A 33 -9.59 -0.07 13.07
C GLU A 33 -10.80 0.08 12.12
N ALA A 34 -11.10 -0.93 11.32
CA ALA A 34 -12.23 -0.94 10.38
C ALA A 34 -12.89 -2.32 10.24
N PRO A 35 -13.40 -2.92 11.34
CA PRO A 35 -13.81 -4.33 11.34
C PRO A 35 -15.05 -4.62 10.47
N GLY A 36 -15.89 -3.60 10.22
CA GLY A 36 -17.13 -3.71 9.47
C GLY A 36 -16.92 -3.87 7.97
N MET A 37 -16.39 -2.81 7.34
CA MET A 37 -16.22 -2.70 5.88
C MET A 37 -14.77 -2.88 5.42
N GLY A 38 -13.80 -3.03 6.32
CA GLY A 38 -12.38 -3.04 5.97
C GLY A 38 -11.86 -1.65 5.59
N HIS A 39 -10.63 -1.61 5.10
CA HIS A 39 -9.94 -0.40 4.65
C HIS A 39 -9.94 -0.25 3.11
N GLY A 40 -10.53 -1.20 2.38
CA GLY A 40 -10.57 -1.22 0.91
C GLY A 40 -9.52 -2.16 0.29
N GLY A 41 -9.48 -2.26 -1.03
CA GLY A 41 -8.59 -3.21 -1.72
C GLY A 41 -7.10 -2.94 -1.48
N GLU A 42 -6.29 -4.01 -1.44
CA GLU A 42 -4.83 -3.97 -1.24
C GLU A 42 -4.40 -3.32 0.09
N THR A 43 -5.21 -3.49 1.14
CA THR A 43 -4.95 -2.90 2.46
C THR A 43 -3.61 -3.33 3.02
N TRP A 44 -3.30 -4.63 2.99
CA TRP A 44 -2.03 -5.11 3.53
C TRP A 44 -0.84 -4.51 2.78
N ARG A 45 -0.84 -4.62 1.45
CA ARG A 45 0.25 -4.12 0.58
C ARG A 45 0.51 -2.63 0.78
N SER A 46 -0.52 -1.84 1.02
CA SER A 46 -0.42 -0.39 1.19
C SER A 46 -0.09 0.05 2.62
N MET A 47 -0.61 -0.63 3.65
CA MET A 47 -0.55 -0.16 5.04
C MET A 47 0.41 -0.93 5.94
N PHE A 48 0.89 -2.13 5.56
CA PHE A 48 1.72 -2.95 6.46
C PHE A 48 2.95 -2.18 6.97
N ARG A 49 3.47 -1.24 6.16
CA ARG A 49 4.66 -0.46 6.51
C ARG A 49 4.44 0.55 7.64
N ALA A 50 3.20 0.97 7.86
CA ALA A 50 2.82 1.84 8.96
C ALA A 50 2.66 1.05 10.27
N ILE A 51 2.10 -0.16 10.18
CA ILE A 51 1.67 -0.96 11.35
C ILE A 51 2.67 -2.03 11.79
N GLN A 52 3.66 -2.36 10.96
CA GLN A 52 4.68 -3.38 11.24
C GLN A 52 5.33 -3.16 12.63
N SER A 53 5.40 -4.24 13.41
CA SER A 53 6.00 -4.27 14.75
C SER A 53 7.50 -4.55 14.74
N SER A 54 8.04 -5.08 13.65
CA SER A 54 9.49 -5.13 13.39
C SER A 54 9.77 -4.89 11.90
N PRO A 55 11.03 -4.67 11.50
CA PRO A 55 11.40 -4.36 10.12
C PRO A 55 11.35 -5.58 9.16
N TYR A 56 10.25 -6.34 9.18
CA TYR A 56 10.04 -7.44 8.24
C TYR A 56 9.68 -6.90 6.84
N VAL A 57 9.84 -7.76 5.83
CA VAL A 57 9.32 -7.52 4.48
C VAL A 57 8.32 -8.62 4.13
N GLY A 58 7.16 -8.22 3.60
CA GLY A 58 6.13 -9.16 3.16
C GLY A 58 4.94 -8.41 2.59
N GLY A 59 4.90 -8.25 1.27
CA GLY A 59 3.80 -7.55 0.59
C GLY A 59 2.49 -8.33 0.55
N GLU A 60 2.46 -9.54 1.11
CA GLU A 60 1.31 -10.43 1.25
C GLU A 60 1.23 -10.85 2.73
N VAL A 61 0.02 -10.91 3.29
CA VAL A 61 -0.18 -11.33 4.69
C VAL A 61 -0.05 -12.86 4.87
N HIS A 62 -0.04 -13.61 3.77
CA HIS A 62 -0.02 -15.08 3.74
C HIS A 62 -1.16 -15.67 4.58
N ASN A 63 -2.37 -15.14 4.40
CA ASN A 63 -3.63 -15.62 4.98
C ASN A 63 -4.81 -14.96 4.25
N GLY A 64 -5.45 -15.68 3.32
CA GLY A 64 -6.53 -15.12 2.51
C GLY A 64 -7.74 -14.64 3.30
N ILE A 65 -8.01 -15.21 4.48
CA ILE A 65 -9.11 -14.73 5.35
C ILE A 65 -8.76 -13.38 5.95
N LEU A 66 -7.54 -13.22 6.48
CA LEU A 66 -7.09 -11.93 7.01
C LEU A 66 -7.01 -10.87 5.92
N ASP A 67 -6.56 -11.24 4.72
CA ASP A 67 -6.50 -10.31 3.58
C ASP A 67 -7.92 -9.81 3.21
N LEU A 68 -8.89 -10.73 3.08
CA LEU A 68 -10.30 -10.37 2.86
C LEU A 68 -10.91 -9.57 4.01
N ALA A 69 -10.53 -9.88 5.26
CA ALA A 69 -11.00 -9.15 6.44
C ALA A 69 -10.47 -7.71 6.43
N LEU A 70 -9.20 -7.53 6.09
CA LEU A 70 -8.58 -6.22 5.97
C LEU A 70 -9.24 -5.40 4.86
N ASP A 71 -9.49 -6.03 3.72
CA ASP A 71 -9.98 -5.32 2.53
C ASP A 71 -11.49 -5.00 2.60
N ALA A 72 -12.31 -5.95 3.05
CA ALA A 72 -13.77 -5.87 2.96
C ALA A 72 -14.50 -6.05 4.31
N GLY A 73 -13.76 -6.24 5.39
CA GLY A 73 -14.30 -6.40 6.73
C GLY A 73 -15.17 -7.65 6.91
N ILE A 74 -15.86 -7.72 8.05
CA ILE A 74 -16.73 -8.85 8.37
C ILE A 74 -17.90 -8.96 7.39
N ILE A 75 -18.37 -7.84 6.83
CA ILE A 75 -19.47 -7.85 5.84
C ILE A 75 -19.02 -8.58 4.58
N GLY A 76 -17.84 -8.24 4.03
CA GLY A 76 -17.27 -8.92 2.88
C GLY A 76 -17.01 -10.41 3.14
N LEU A 77 -16.45 -10.73 4.31
CA LEU A 77 -16.23 -12.11 4.73
C LEU A 77 -17.53 -12.93 4.77
N LEU A 78 -18.62 -12.38 5.33
CA LEU A 78 -19.91 -13.07 5.40
C LEU A 78 -20.52 -13.30 4.02
N LEU A 79 -20.40 -12.32 3.10
CA LEU A 79 -20.86 -12.47 1.73
C LEU A 79 -20.10 -13.57 0.99
N ILE A 80 -18.77 -13.59 1.10
CA ILE A 80 -17.92 -14.62 0.49
C ILE A 80 -18.21 -15.98 1.12
N ALA A 81 -18.34 -16.07 2.45
CA ALA A 81 -18.66 -17.31 3.15
C ALA A 81 -20.03 -17.88 2.71
N CYS A 82 -21.05 -17.03 2.58
CA CYS A 82 -22.37 -17.42 2.10
C CYS A 82 -22.32 -17.95 0.66
N TRP A 83 -21.60 -17.24 -0.23
CA TRP A 83 -21.40 -17.68 -1.61
C TRP A 83 -20.62 -19.00 -1.70
N PHE A 84 -19.58 -19.15 -0.88
CA PHE A 84 -18.78 -20.37 -0.80
C PHE A 84 -19.62 -21.55 -0.31
N PHE A 85 -20.40 -21.36 0.75
CA PHE A 85 -21.31 -22.38 1.28
C PHE A 85 -22.38 -22.79 0.26
N SER A 86 -22.98 -21.81 -0.45
CA SER A 86 -23.94 -22.10 -1.51
C SER A 86 -23.32 -22.94 -2.63
N THR A 87 -22.10 -22.62 -3.05
CA THR A 87 -21.37 -23.37 -4.08
C THR A 87 -21.07 -24.80 -3.61
N LEU A 88 -20.58 -24.97 -2.38
CA LEU A 88 -20.34 -26.30 -1.78
C LEU A 88 -21.62 -27.13 -1.69
N ARG A 89 -22.72 -26.52 -1.24
CA ARG A 89 -24.04 -27.19 -1.16
C ARG A 89 -24.50 -27.66 -2.53
N THR A 90 -24.33 -26.85 -3.57
CA THR A 90 -24.69 -27.22 -4.95
C THR A 90 -23.81 -28.37 -5.44
N MET A 91 -22.49 -28.27 -5.26
CA MET A 91 -21.54 -29.34 -5.63
C MET A 91 -21.84 -30.64 -4.92
N TRP A 92 -22.10 -30.61 -3.62
CA TRP A 92 -22.47 -31.80 -2.86
C TRP A 92 -23.68 -32.53 -3.44
N ARG A 93 -24.68 -31.78 -3.92
CA ARG A 93 -25.92 -32.35 -4.45
C ARG A 93 -25.82 -32.80 -5.91
N GLN A 94 -24.98 -32.15 -6.71
CA GLN A 94 -25.04 -32.24 -8.17
C GLN A 94 -23.75 -32.78 -8.81
N ALA A 95 -22.59 -32.53 -8.19
CA ALA A 95 -21.29 -32.89 -8.72
C ALA A 95 -20.28 -33.14 -7.57
N PRO A 96 -20.51 -34.15 -6.71
CA PRO A 96 -19.67 -34.39 -5.53
C PRO A 96 -18.20 -34.68 -5.89
N GLN A 97 -17.92 -35.14 -7.11
CA GLN A 97 -16.57 -35.33 -7.62
C GLN A 97 -15.75 -34.03 -7.71
N LEU A 98 -16.39 -32.85 -7.74
CA LEU A 98 -15.72 -31.55 -7.78
C LEU A 98 -15.39 -31.01 -6.37
N LEU A 99 -15.97 -31.60 -5.31
CA LEU A 99 -15.78 -31.13 -3.92
C LEU A 99 -14.31 -31.12 -3.48
N PRO A 100 -13.48 -32.16 -3.73
CA PRO A 100 -12.10 -32.16 -3.26
C PRO A 100 -11.31 -30.95 -3.75
N SER A 101 -11.48 -30.56 -5.02
CA SER A 101 -10.80 -29.40 -5.59
C SER A 101 -11.18 -28.09 -4.91
N VAL A 102 -12.47 -27.90 -4.60
CA VAL A 102 -12.94 -26.70 -3.90
C VAL A 102 -12.55 -26.67 -2.44
N ILE A 103 -12.54 -27.82 -1.76
CA ILE A 103 -12.07 -27.92 -0.38
C ILE A 103 -10.59 -27.57 -0.30
N VAL A 104 -9.76 -28.07 -1.22
CA VAL A 104 -8.33 -27.71 -1.29
C VAL A 104 -8.15 -26.22 -1.57
N PHE A 105 -8.88 -25.65 -2.54
CA PHE A 105 -8.87 -24.20 -2.80
C PHE A 105 -9.24 -23.38 -1.55
N GLY A 106 -10.25 -23.83 -0.80
CA GLY A 106 -10.70 -23.18 0.43
C GLY A 106 -9.66 -23.24 1.55
N LEU A 107 -9.19 -24.45 1.87
CA LEU A 107 -8.27 -24.67 3.00
C LEU A 107 -6.87 -24.11 2.74
N HIS A 108 -6.34 -24.30 1.52
CA HIS A 108 -5.02 -23.79 1.18
C HIS A 108 -5.03 -22.27 1.06
N GLY A 109 -6.00 -21.70 0.34
CA GLY A 109 -6.10 -20.25 0.17
C GLY A 109 -6.39 -19.50 1.46
N ALA A 110 -7.07 -20.13 2.44
CA ALA A 110 -7.25 -19.54 3.77
C ALA A 110 -5.92 -19.40 4.54
N MET A 111 -4.94 -20.28 4.29
CA MET A 111 -3.67 -20.33 5.01
C MET A 111 -2.50 -19.68 4.25
N ASP A 112 -2.65 -19.40 2.95
CA ASP A 112 -1.64 -18.75 2.11
C ASP A 112 -2.21 -17.51 1.38
N PHE A 113 -1.57 -17.05 0.31
CA PHE A 113 -1.95 -15.86 -0.48
C PHE A 113 -2.60 -16.20 -1.83
N ASP A 114 -3.09 -17.43 -2.00
CA ASP A 114 -3.70 -17.87 -3.27
C ASP A 114 -4.89 -17.01 -3.69
N TRP A 115 -5.67 -16.55 -2.72
CA TRP A 115 -6.83 -15.70 -2.98
C TRP A 115 -6.45 -14.29 -3.48
N SER A 116 -5.17 -13.90 -3.47
CA SER A 116 -4.68 -12.69 -4.13
C SER A 116 -4.66 -12.82 -5.67
N PHE A 117 -4.78 -14.05 -6.22
CA PHE A 117 -4.77 -14.30 -7.66
C PHE A 117 -6.17 -14.45 -8.24
N THR A 118 -6.58 -13.51 -9.09
CA THR A 118 -7.87 -13.52 -9.81
C THR A 118 -8.11 -14.82 -10.58
N PHE A 119 -7.05 -15.45 -11.11
CA PHE A 119 -7.15 -16.72 -11.82
C PHE A 119 -7.76 -17.84 -10.98
N LEU A 120 -7.37 -17.95 -9.70
CA LEU A 120 -7.87 -19.01 -8.83
C LEU A 120 -9.34 -18.79 -8.45
N TRP A 121 -9.76 -17.52 -8.29
CA TRP A 121 -11.18 -17.17 -8.16
C TRP A 121 -12.00 -17.52 -9.41
N MET A 122 -11.43 -17.31 -10.60
CA MET A 122 -12.10 -17.68 -11.86
C MET A 122 -12.28 -19.19 -11.97
N MET A 123 -11.28 -19.99 -11.55
CA MET A 123 -11.41 -21.44 -11.46
C MET A 123 -12.52 -21.86 -10.50
N PHE A 124 -12.60 -21.24 -9.32
CA PHE A 124 -13.68 -21.50 -8.35
C PHE A 124 -15.07 -21.21 -8.94
N ILE A 125 -15.23 -20.08 -9.63
CA ILE A 125 -16.47 -19.72 -10.35
C ILE A 125 -16.82 -20.77 -11.42
N TRP A 126 -15.85 -21.21 -12.21
CA TRP A 126 -16.05 -22.19 -13.27
C TRP A 126 -16.45 -23.56 -12.74
N LEU A 127 -15.84 -24.01 -11.64
CA LEU A 127 -16.25 -25.24 -10.96
C LEU A 127 -17.69 -25.14 -10.46
N GLY A 128 -18.09 -23.99 -9.91
CA GLY A 128 -19.49 -23.73 -9.53
C GLY A 128 -20.45 -23.80 -10.71
N GLY A 129 -20.09 -23.18 -11.84
CA GLY A 129 -20.86 -23.25 -13.08
C GLY A 129 -20.96 -24.67 -13.65
N TRP A 130 -19.88 -25.45 -13.58
CA TRP A 130 -19.88 -26.85 -13.99
C TRP A 130 -20.76 -27.72 -13.09
N ALA A 131 -20.74 -27.50 -11.78
CA ALA A 131 -21.63 -28.20 -10.87
C ALA A 131 -23.11 -27.93 -11.22
N LEU A 132 -23.47 -26.66 -11.48
CA LEU A 132 -24.81 -26.25 -11.91
C LEU A 132 -25.22 -26.86 -13.25
N SER A 133 -24.32 -26.90 -14.25
CA SER A 133 -24.65 -27.48 -15.56
C SER A 133 -24.79 -29.00 -15.54
N SER A 134 -24.13 -29.67 -14.59
CA SER A 134 -24.23 -31.12 -14.42
C SER A 134 -25.67 -31.55 -14.06
N GLN A 135 -26.42 -30.72 -13.31
CA GLN A 135 -27.84 -30.94 -13.05
C GLN A 135 -28.69 -30.86 -14.32
N THR A 136 -28.47 -29.86 -15.18
CA THR A 136 -29.25 -29.73 -16.42
C THR A 136 -29.07 -30.93 -17.36
N VAL A 137 -27.88 -31.54 -17.38
CA VAL A 137 -27.64 -32.75 -18.18
C VAL A 137 -28.37 -33.97 -17.59
N GLN A 138 -28.36 -34.15 -16.27
CA GLN A 138 -29.07 -35.25 -15.60
C GLN A 138 -30.59 -35.10 -15.67
N GLU A 139 -31.12 -33.88 -15.48
CA GLU A 139 -32.55 -33.60 -15.58
C GLU A 139 -33.06 -33.64 -17.03
N ALA A 140 -32.29 -33.16 -18.01
CA ALA A 140 -32.64 -33.28 -19.43
C ALA A 140 -32.68 -34.75 -19.89
N ALA A 141 -31.81 -35.61 -19.34
CA ALA A 141 -31.87 -37.04 -19.56
C ALA A 141 -33.08 -37.71 -18.87
N ALA A 142 -33.56 -37.14 -17.75
CA ALA A 142 -34.66 -37.69 -16.94
C ALA A 142 -36.06 -37.15 -17.29
N TYR A 143 -36.20 -36.15 -18.16
CA TYR A 143 -37.46 -35.42 -18.32
C TYR A 143 -38.27 -35.74 -19.59
N LYS A 144 -39.37 -36.47 -19.39
CA LYS A 144 -40.55 -36.47 -20.27
C LYS A 144 -41.35 -35.17 -20.10
N LYS A 145 -41.75 -34.57 -21.24
CA LYS A 145 -42.59 -33.36 -21.43
C LYS A 145 -43.46 -32.96 -20.20
N ARG A 146 -43.19 -31.83 -19.54
CA ARG A 146 -44.23 -31.15 -18.72
C ARG A 146 -45.05 -30.16 -19.56
N PRO A 147 -46.27 -29.82 -19.12
CA PRO A 147 -47.18 -28.94 -19.85
C PRO A 147 -46.70 -27.49 -19.85
N ARG A 148 -46.81 -26.85 -21.01
CA ARG A 148 -46.47 -25.45 -21.32
C ARG A 148 -47.44 -24.42 -20.70
N PHE A 149 -47.87 -24.56 -19.45
CA PHE A 149 -48.96 -23.72 -18.91
C PHE A 149 -48.49 -22.49 -18.12
N PHE A 150 -47.25 -22.46 -17.62
CA PHE A 150 -46.63 -21.22 -17.14
C PHE A 150 -45.75 -20.66 -18.26
N ARG A 151 -46.34 -19.77 -19.06
CA ARG A 151 -45.59 -18.91 -19.98
C ARG A 151 -44.63 -18.10 -19.12
N GLN A 152 -43.37 -18.52 -19.07
CA GLN A 152 -42.28 -17.73 -18.49
C GLN A 152 -42.38 -16.35 -19.15
N LEU A 153 -42.59 -15.31 -18.36
CA LEU A 153 -42.35 -13.94 -18.81
C LEU A 153 -40.98 -13.97 -19.49
N THR A 154 -40.99 -13.67 -20.78
CA THR A 154 -39.88 -13.82 -21.69
C THR A 154 -38.63 -13.22 -21.03
N PRO A 155 -37.47 -13.91 -20.96
CA PRO A 155 -36.31 -13.48 -20.15
C PRO A 155 -35.62 -12.23 -20.69
N TRP A 156 -36.24 -11.47 -21.60
CA TRP A 156 -35.68 -10.28 -22.22
C TRP A 156 -35.20 -9.26 -21.19
N PRO A 157 -35.91 -8.94 -20.08
CA PRO A 157 -35.36 -8.05 -19.07
C PRO A 157 -34.09 -8.59 -18.41
N GLN A 158 -34.02 -9.91 -18.16
CA GLN A 158 -32.86 -10.57 -17.56
C GLN A 158 -31.70 -10.67 -18.54
N LEU A 159 -31.96 -10.95 -19.82
CA LEU A 159 -30.97 -10.99 -20.90
C LEU A 159 -30.43 -9.60 -21.21
N ILE A 160 -31.29 -8.58 -21.20
CA ILE A 160 -30.88 -7.18 -21.34
C ILE A 160 -30.02 -6.77 -20.15
N LEU A 161 -30.45 -7.09 -18.92
CA LEU A 161 -29.68 -6.74 -17.71
C LEU A 161 -28.33 -7.48 -17.68
N ALA A 162 -28.30 -8.75 -18.06
CA ALA A 162 -27.07 -9.53 -18.20
C ALA A 162 -26.17 -8.98 -19.32
N GLY A 163 -26.75 -8.61 -20.46
CA GLY A 163 -26.03 -7.99 -21.57
C GLY A 163 -25.42 -6.65 -21.18
N LEU A 164 -26.18 -5.78 -20.50
CA LEU A 164 -25.69 -4.50 -19.97
C LEU A 164 -24.59 -4.72 -18.92
N PHE A 165 -24.75 -5.70 -18.02
CA PHE A 165 -23.73 -6.06 -17.04
C PHE A 165 -22.44 -6.53 -17.72
N VAL A 166 -22.53 -7.40 -18.73
CA VAL A 166 -21.37 -7.90 -19.48
C VAL A 166 -20.71 -6.76 -20.27
N ILE A 167 -21.48 -5.89 -20.92
CA ILE A 167 -20.94 -4.73 -21.64
C ILE A 167 -20.25 -3.76 -20.68
N PHE A 168 -20.87 -3.48 -19.53
CA PHE A 168 -20.27 -2.60 -18.51
C PHE A 168 -19.01 -3.24 -17.92
N TRP A 169 -19.03 -4.54 -17.64
CA TRP A 169 -17.89 -5.26 -17.07
C TRP A 169 -16.75 -5.38 -18.08
N LEU A 170 -16.98 -5.93 -19.28
CA LEU A 170 -15.94 -6.08 -20.31
C LEU A 170 -15.50 -4.73 -20.89
N GLY A 171 -16.45 -3.86 -21.22
CA GLY A 171 -16.15 -2.54 -21.75
C GLY A 171 -15.48 -1.64 -20.73
N GLY A 172 -15.96 -1.63 -19.49
CA GLY A 172 -15.36 -0.87 -18.39
C GLY A 172 -13.97 -1.37 -18.01
N THR A 173 -13.76 -2.69 -17.93
CA THR A 173 -12.43 -3.26 -17.68
C THR A 173 -11.46 -2.97 -18.82
N ALA A 174 -11.88 -3.12 -20.09
CA ALA A 174 -11.04 -2.79 -21.23
C ALA A 174 -10.70 -1.30 -21.29
N TRP A 175 -11.68 -0.42 -21.02
CA TRP A 175 -11.48 1.03 -20.95
C TRP A 175 -10.47 1.40 -19.86
N PHE A 176 -10.68 0.88 -18.64
CA PHE A 176 -9.80 1.15 -17.49
C PHE A 176 -8.39 0.59 -17.71
N ALA A 177 -8.27 -0.64 -18.20
CA ALA A 177 -6.99 -1.26 -18.54
C ALA A 177 -6.27 -0.47 -19.65
N GLY A 178 -7.00 0.02 -20.65
CA GLY A 178 -6.46 0.89 -21.71
C GLY A 178 -5.90 2.19 -21.16
N HIS A 179 -6.60 2.85 -20.24
CA HIS A 179 -6.12 4.06 -19.56
C HIS A 179 -4.87 3.77 -18.72
N GLN A 180 -4.88 2.67 -17.97
CA GLN A 180 -3.74 2.27 -17.15
C GLN A 180 -2.50 1.98 -18.00
N LEU A 181 -2.68 1.27 -19.13
CA LEU A 181 -1.60 0.95 -20.06
C LEU A 181 -1.07 2.21 -20.74
N ALA A 182 -1.95 3.10 -21.20
CA ALA A 182 -1.55 4.37 -21.82
C ALA A 182 -0.76 5.25 -20.84
N ALA A 183 -1.25 5.40 -19.60
CA ALA A 183 -0.54 6.12 -18.55
C ALA A 183 0.86 5.55 -18.31
N ASP A 184 0.96 4.22 -18.22
CA ASP A 184 2.20 3.53 -17.93
C ASP A 184 3.23 3.60 -19.06
N GLN A 185 2.78 3.53 -20.32
CA GLN A 185 3.62 3.75 -21.50
C GLN A 185 4.21 5.16 -21.50
N GLN A 186 3.38 6.19 -21.31
CA GLN A 186 3.83 7.58 -21.26
C GLN A 186 4.80 7.82 -20.09
N TYR A 187 4.51 7.24 -18.93
CA TYR A 187 5.37 7.35 -17.76
C TYR A 187 6.73 6.70 -17.98
N ARG A 188 6.78 5.49 -18.55
CA ARG A 188 8.05 4.80 -18.86
C ARG A 188 8.91 5.61 -19.85
N LEU A 189 8.31 6.16 -20.90
CA LEU A 189 9.00 7.05 -21.85
C LEU A 189 9.49 8.34 -21.17
N ALA A 190 8.73 8.87 -20.22
CA ALA A 190 9.18 10.04 -19.45
C ALA A 190 10.42 9.72 -18.61
N LEU A 191 10.50 8.51 -18.03
CA LEU A 191 11.63 8.10 -17.21
C LEU A 191 12.91 7.82 -18.00
N SER A 192 12.81 7.50 -19.30
CA SER A 192 13.99 7.37 -20.18
C SER A 192 14.56 8.70 -20.65
N ASN A 193 13.84 9.80 -20.43
CA ASN A 193 14.26 11.15 -20.76
C ASN A 193 14.93 11.85 -19.57
N ASP A 194 15.83 12.79 -19.88
CA ASP A 194 16.52 13.59 -18.87
C ASP A 194 15.54 14.33 -17.93
N ALA A 195 15.88 14.40 -16.64
CA ALA A 195 15.00 14.91 -15.60
C ALA A 195 14.50 16.35 -15.83
N GLY A 196 15.26 17.17 -16.56
CA GLY A 196 14.93 18.56 -16.88
C GLY A 196 14.34 18.80 -18.27
N SER A 197 14.14 17.76 -19.09
CA SER A 197 13.70 17.96 -20.47
C SER A 197 12.23 18.38 -20.57
N SER A 198 11.93 19.27 -21.52
CA SER A 198 10.55 19.67 -21.84
C SER A 198 9.71 18.47 -22.30
N GLU A 199 10.36 17.52 -22.98
CA GLU A 199 9.76 16.28 -23.43
C GLU A 199 9.30 15.41 -22.25
N ARG A 200 10.14 15.22 -21.23
CA ARG A 200 9.78 14.50 -20.00
C ARG A 200 8.55 15.12 -19.34
N LYS A 201 8.50 16.44 -19.21
CA LYS A 201 7.33 17.13 -18.64
C LYS A 201 6.06 16.90 -19.45
N THR A 202 6.17 16.90 -20.78
CA THR A 202 5.04 16.64 -21.69
C THR A 202 4.52 15.22 -21.53
N LEU A 203 5.42 14.24 -21.50
CA LEU A 203 5.10 12.82 -21.28
C LEU A 203 4.48 12.58 -19.90
N LEU A 204 5.03 13.17 -18.83
CA LEU A 204 4.45 13.11 -17.48
C LEU A 204 3.06 13.74 -17.41
N THR A 205 2.84 14.85 -18.14
CA THR A 205 1.52 15.49 -18.23
C THR A 205 0.52 14.59 -18.97
N ALA A 206 0.94 13.91 -20.04
CA ALA A 206 0.11 12.95 -20.73
C ALA A 206 -0.21 11.73 -19.83
N ALA A 207 0.79 11.19 -19.13
CA ALA A 207 0.60 10.09 -18.19
C ALA A 207 -0.41 10.45 -17.08
N TYR A 208 -0.30 11.66 -16.51
CA TYR A 208 -1.22 12.17 -15.50
C TYR A 208 -2.66 12.30 -16.02
N LYS A 209 -2.86 12.71 -17.28
CA LYS A 209 -4.19 12.79 -17.89
C LYS A 209 -4.86 11.42 -18.01
N PHE A 210 -4.09 10.38 -18.34
CA PHE A 210 -4.62 9.01 -18.44
C PHE A 210 -4.88 8.38 -17.07
N ASN A 211 -4.04 8.66 -16.07
CA ASN A 211 -4.27 8.19 -14.70
C ASN A 211 -3.79 9.22 -13.65
N PRO A 212 -4.69 10.09 -13.15
CA PRO A 212 -4.35 11.10 -12.15
C PRO A 212 -4.22 10.53 -10.72
N TYR A 213 -4.59 9.25 -10.50
CA TYR A 213 -4.61 8.60 -9.20
C TYR A 213 -3.30 7.86 -8.86
N ARG A 214 -2.32 7.88 -9.77
CA ARG A 214 -0.98 7.28 -9.63
C ARG A 214 -0.01 8.24 -8.92
N PRO A 215 0.38 8.00 -7.64
CA PRO A 215 1.21 8.94 -6.89
C PRO A 215 2.61 9.13 -7.46
N ASP A 216 3.19 8.10 -8.09
CA ASP A 216 4.51 8.13 -8.71
C ASP A 216 4.58 9.10 -9.91
N ILE A 217 3.51 9.15 -10.72
CA ILE A 217 3.34 10.13 -11.80
C ILE A 217 3.24 11.53 -11.21
N VAL A 218 2.40 11.72 -10.19
CA VAL A 218 2.20 13.01 -9.52
C VAL A 218 3.51 13.54 -8.92
N ILE A 219 4.24 12.70 -8.18
CA ILE A 219 5.55 13.05 -7.60
C ILE A 219 6.51 13.49 -8.70
N SER A 220 6.65 12.69 -9.76
CA SER A 220 7.56 12.98 -10.86
C SER A 220 7.19 14.28 -11.58
N LEU A 221 5.90 14.51 -11.85
CA LEU A 221 5.41 15.72 -12.50
C LEU A 221 5.58 16.95 -11.62
N SER A 222 5.29 16.84 -10.31
CA SER A 222 5.36 17.95 -9.34
C SER A 222 6.76 18.58 -9.29
N ARG A 223 7.82 17.78 -9.43
CA ARG A 223 9.21 18.22 -9.46
C ARG A 223 9.55 19.11 -10.67
N THR A 224 8.72 19.09 -11.72
CA THR A 224 8.87 19.91 -12.94
C THR A 224 8.00 21.19 -12.92
N LEU A 225 7.22 21.38 -11.85
CA LEU A 225 6.27 22.48 -11.71
C LEU A 225 6.77 23.53 -10.73
N PRO A 226 6.29 24.78 -10.84
CA PRO A 226 6.49 25.79 -9.80
C PRO A 226 5.96 25.30 -8.45
N ALA A 227 6.65 25.65 -7.36
CA ALA A 227 6.39 25.13 -6.01
C ALA A 227 4.89 25.18 -5.59
N LYS A 228 4.20 26.28 -5.85
CA LYS A 228 2.77 26.43 -5.53
C LYS A 228 1.87 25.44 -6.28
N LYS A 229 2.16 25.20 -7.58
CA LYS A 229 1.41 24.23 -8.38
C LYS A 229 1.75 22.79 -7.98
N ALA A 230 3.02 22.53 -7.66
CA ALA A 230 3.48 21.25 -7.17
C ALA A 230 2.80 20.87 -5.84
N GLU A 231 2.75 21.78 -4.88
CA GLU A 231 2.10 21.58 -3.58
C GLU A 231 0.62 21.28 -3.74
N LEU A 232 -0.13 22.07 -4.53
CA LEU A 232 -1.55 21.81 -4.80
C LEU A 232 -1.78 20.41 -5.40
N MET A 233 -0.95 20.02 -6.37
CA MET A 233 -1.06 18.71 -7.02
C MET A 233 -0.76 17.55 -6.05
N LEU A 234 0.26 17.68 -5.20
CA LEU A 234 0.61 16.68 -4.19
C LEU A 234 -0.47 16.56 -3.11
N VAL A 235 -1.01 17.68 -2.63
CA VAL A 235 -2.13 17.70 -1.68
C VAL A 235 -3.39 17.07 -2.29
N GLN A 236 -3.69 17.36 -3.55
CA GLN A 236 -4.80 16.71 -4.25
C GLN A 236 -4.59 15.19 -4.34
N SER A 237 -3.37 14.74 -4.62
CA SER A 237 -3.05 13.31 -4.66
C SER A 237 -3.23 12.61 -3.31
N LEU A 238 -3.03 13.31 -2.18
CA LEU A 238 -3.29 12.76 -0.85
C LEU A 238 -4.77 12.46 -0.61
N SER A 239 -5.71 13.13 -1.30
CA SER A 239 -7.15 12.84 -1.15
C SER A 239 -7.54 11.44 -1.66
N TYR A 240 -6.76 10.87 -2.57
CA TYR A 240 -6.98 9.54 -3.14
C TYR A 240 -5.94 8.50 -2.67
N SER A 241 -4.79 8.94 -2.18
CA SER A 241 -3.71 8.06 -1.71
C SER A 241 -3.12 8.55 -0.38
N PRO A 242 -3.93 8.63 0.69
CA PRO A 242 -3.53 9.22 1.97
C PRO A 242 -2.45 8.41 2.70
N VAL A 243 -2.26 7.13 2.34
CA VAL A 243 -1.28 6.21 2.94
C VAL A 243 0.03 6.10 2.14
N TYR A 244 0.27 6.99 1.16
CA TYR A 244 1.49 6.95 0.34
C TYR A 244 2.61 7.85 0.93
N PRO A 245 3.62 7.28 1.62
CA PRO A 245 4.59 8.05 2.40
C PRO A 245 5.41 9.05 1.58
N GLN A 246 5.70 8.73 0.31
CA GLN A 246 6.52 9.59 -0.54
C GLN A 246 5.81 10.90 -0.90
N LEU A 247 4.48 10.96 -0.91
CA LEU A 247 3.74 12.22 -1.13
C LEU A 247 4.04 13.22 -0.01
N TYR A 248 3.97 12.75 1.25
CA TYR A 248 4.35 13.55 2.41
C TYR A 248 5.84 13.91 2.38
N GLY A 249 6.71 12.98 1.98
CA GLY A 249 8.13 13.25 1.79
C GLY A 249 8.39 14.39 0.80
N GLU A 250 7.71 14.42 -0.34
CA GLU A 250 7.84 15.51 -1.32
C GLU A 250 7.26 16.83 -0.81
N LEU A 251 6.11 16.81 -0.13
CA LEU A 251 5.54 18.01 0.50
C LEU A 251 6.47 18.59 1.58
N GLY A 252 7.07 17.73 2.39
CA GLY A 252 8.07 18.12 3.38
C GLY A 252 9.30 18.78 2.75
N GLN A 253 9.79 18.22 1.63
CA GLN A 253 10.89 18.82 0.86
C GLN A 253 10.53 20.19 0.29
N LEU A 254 9.34 20.34 -0.30
CA LEU A 254 8.87 21.63 -0.82
C LEU A 254 8.75 22.67 0.30
N ALA A 255 8.17 22.31 1.44
CA ALA A 255 8.07 23.17 2.60
C ALA A 255 9.45 23.59 3.14
N ALA A 256 10.38 22.65 3.27
CA ALA A 256 11.75 22.91 3.70
C ALA A 256 12.48 23.87 2.76
N ARG A 257 12.36 23.67 1.45
CA ARG A 257 12.92 24.57 0.43
C ARG A 257 12.29 25.96 0.48
N SER A 258 11.05 26.10 0.93
CA SER A 258 10.41 27.41 1.11
C SER A 258 10.71 28.08 2.45
N GLY A 259 11.53 27.47 3.33
CA GLY A 259 11.77 28.00 4.68
C GLY A 259 10.52 27.95 5.56
N ARG A 260 9.65 26.94 5.34
CA ARG A 260 8.49 26.59 6.18
C ARG A 260 8.83 25.34 6.98
N GLY A 261 9.78 25.44 7.91
CA GLY A 261 10.35 24.31 8.63
C GLY A 261 9.35 23.57 9.52
N GLU A 262 8.39 24.28 10.13
CA GLU A 262 7.30 23.68 10.89
C GLU A 262 6.44 22.75 10.02
N SER A 263 5.95 23.25 8.88
CA SER A 263 5.18 22.44 7.94
C SER A 263 5.99 21.27 7.39
N ALA A 264 7.28 21.48 7.14
CA ALA A 264 8.18 20.42 6.70
C ALA A 264 8.27 19.29 7.74
N GLY A 265 8.45 19.64 9.01
CA GLY A 265 8.46 18.69 10.13
C GLY A 265 7.18 17.86 10.20
N ASN A 266 6.02 18.51 10.13
CA ASN A 266 4.72 17.82 10.16
C ASN A 266 4.58 16.82 9.00
N TYR A 267 4.96 17.19 7.79
CA TYR A 267 4.92 16.27 6.65
C TYR A 267 5.92 15.12 6.80
N PHE A 268 7.14 15.36 7.28
CA PHE A 268 8.09 14.28 7.52
C PHE A 268 7.64 13.33 8.62
N GLU A 269 6.99 13.82 9.69
CA GLU A 269 6.39 12.97 10.72
C GLU A 269 5.35 12.01 10.12
N GLN A 270 4.46 12.50 9.24
CA GLN A 270 3.49 11.66 8.54
C GLN A 270 4.17 10.65 7.60
N ALA A 271 5.17 11.08 6.83
CA ALA A 271 5.92 10.19 5.94
C ALA A 271 6.59 9.04 6.70
N ILE A 272 7.18 9.35 7.87
CA ILE A 272 7.85 8.37 8.73
C ILE A 272 6.82 7.46 9.38
N ALA A 273 5.68 7.98 9.86
CA ALA A 273 4.63 7.16 10.45
C ALA A 273 4.11 6.09 9.47
N LEU A 274 3.97 6.45 8.19
CA LEU A 274 3.51 5.53 7.13
C LEU A 274 4.56 4.51 6.67
N ASN A 275 5.84 4.73 6.98
CA ASN A 275 6.94 3.83 6.61
C ASN A 275 8.03 3.83 7.70
N ARG A 276 7.65 3.41 8.91
CA ARG A 276 8.43 3.63 10.13
C ARG A 276 9.80 2.97 10.15
N PHE A 277 10.01 1.91 9.38
CA PHE A 277 11.31 1.20 9.32
C PHE A 277 12.06 1.49 8.02
N ASP A 278 12.05 2.74 7.57
CA ASP A 278 12.81 3.20 6.40
C ASP A 278 13.93 4.16 6.78
N ALA A 279 15.13 3.59 6.98
CA ALA A 279 16.32 4.34 7.40
C ALA A 279 16.67 5.50 6.44
N SER A 280 16.48 5.30 5.14
CA SER A 280 16.74 6.32 4.12
C SER A 280 15.80 7.52 4.25
N SER A 281 14.49 7.28 4.35
CA SER A 281 13.49 8.35 4.52
C SER A 281 13.69 9.10 5.83
N GLN A 282 14.00 8.40 6.93
CA GLN A 282 14.28 9.06 8.22
C GLN A 282 15.52 9.96 8.13
N SER A 283 16.63 9.49 7.54
CA SER A 283 17.83 10.33 7.33
C SER A 283 17.57 11.50 6.40
N LEU A 284 16.76 11.31 5.35
CA LEU A 284 16.38 12.36 4.40
C LEU A 284 15.55 13.45 5.08
N ALA A 285 14.63 13.08 5.98
CA ALA A 285 13.88 14.04 6.78
C ALA A 285 14.81 14.90 7.64
N LEU A 286 15.79 14.30 8.32
CA LEU A 286 16.78 15.04 9.12
C LEU A 286 17.59 16.03 8.28
N TYR A 287 18.03 15.61 7.09
CA TYR A 287 18.70 16.50 6.14
C TYR A 287 17.85 17.74 5.83
N TRP A 288 16.60 17.55 5.44
CA TRP A 288 15.73 18.65 5.04
C TRP A 288 15.32 19.55 6.22
N MET A 289 15.16 18.99 7.42
CA MET A 289 14.98 19.78 8.63
C MET A 289 16.19 20.66 8.92
N GLU A 290 17.41 20.15 8.71
CA GLU A 290 18.63 20.95 8.84
C GLU A 290 18.64 22.09 7.80
N GLN A 291 18.34 21.79 6.53
CA GLN A 291 18.28 22.80 5.47
C GLN A 291 17.23 23.88 5.75
N ALA A 292 16.03 23.48 6.21
CA ALA A 292 14.96 24.39 6.56
C ALA A 292 15.37 25.34 7.68
N SER A 293 15.93 24.79 8.77
CA SER A 293 16.43 25.57 9.90
C SER A 293 17.51 26.57 9.46
N ARG A 294 18.52 26.12 8.72
CA ARG A 294 19.59 27.02 8.21
C ARG A 294 19.02 28.16 7.36
N ARG A 295 18.01 27.87 6.53
CA ARG A 295 17.37 28.88 5.68
C ARG A 295 16.58 29.90 6.49
N GLU A 296 15.83 29.45 7.48
CA GLU A 296 15.07 30.33 8.39
C GLU A 296 16.02 31.23 9.20
N LEU A 297 17.12 30.67 9.72
CA LEU A 297 18.16 31.43 10.41
C LEU A 297 18.83 32.47 9.50
N ALA A 298 19.20 32.07 8.26
CA ALA A 298 19.81 32.97 7.29
C ALA A 298 18.86 34.11 6.85
N ALA A 299 17.55 33.85 6.87
CA ALA A 299 16.52 34.87 6.62
C ALA A 299 16.20 35.75 7.84
N GLY A 300 16.93 35.60 8.95
CA GLY A 300 16.76 36.40 10.17
C GLY A 300 15.66 35.90 11.12
N TYR A 301 15.01 34.78 10.81
CA TYR A 301 13.96 34.20 11.65
C TYR A 301 14.56 33.26 12.70
N THR A 302 15.32 33.81 13.63
CA THR A 302 16.09 33.05 14.63
C THR A 302 15.24 32.07 15.43
N GLU A 303 14.10 32.52 15.96
CA GLU A 303 13.23 31.66 16.78
C GLU A 303 12.66 30.49 15.96
N ARG A 304 12.13 30.77 14.76
CA ARG A 304 11.61 29.73 13.85
C ARG A 304 12.69 28.72 13.47
N GLY A 305 13.88 29.20 13.11
CA GLY A 305 15.00 28.34 12.77
C GLY A 305 15.41 27.40 13.91
N ARG A 306 15.39 27.89 15.17
CA ARG A 306 15.64 27.05 16.35
C ARG A 306 14.51 26.07 16.63
N GLN A 307 13.25 26.47 16.46
CA GLN A 307 12.09 25.58 16.60
C GLN A 307 12.14 24.45 15.58
N THR A 308 12.44 24.76 14.31
CA THR A 308 12.64 23.77 13.24
C THR A 308 13.80 22.83 13.57
N ALA A 309 14.94 23.36 14.02
CA ALA A 309 16.07 22.52 14.45
C ALA A 309 15.67 21.59 15.60
N SER A 310 14.95 22.11 16.59
CA SER A 310 14.47 21.34 17.75
C SER A 310 13.49 20.23 17.33
N ALA A 311 12.62 20.49 16.36
CA ALA A 311 11.75 19.46 15.77
C ALA A 311 12.57 18.37 15.06
N GLY A 312 13.62 18.76 14.32
CA GLY A 312 14.59 17.83 13.74
C GLY A 312 15.32 16.99 14.79
N VAL A 313 15.71 17.58 15.92
CA VAL A 313 16.31 16.82 17.04
C VAL A 313 15.32 15.78 17.57
N ARG A 314 14.04 16.14 17.79
CA ARG A 314 13.02 15.17 18.22
C ARG A 314 12.84 14.00 17.24
N LEU A 315 12.86 14.29 15.93
CA LEU A 315 12.85 13.25 14.89
C LEU A 315 14.05 12.31 15.01
N TYR A 316 15.24 12.88 15.20
CA TYR A 316 16.48 12.12 15.34
C TYR A 316 16.49 11.24 16.61
N GLU A 317 16.03 11.77 17.76
CA GLU A 317 15.96 10.97 19.00
C GLU A 317 15.00 9.79 18.86
N ARG A 318 13.83 10.00 18.25
CA ARG A 318 12.88 8.91 17.96
C ARG A 318 13.48 7.87 17.02
N TYR A 319 14.20 8.30 15.98
CA TYR A 319 14.89 7.39 15.06
C TYR A 319 15.93 6.56 15.81
N ARG A 320 16.79 7.19 16.61
CA ARG A 320 17.81 6.50 17.40
C ARG A 320 17.18 5.48 18.34
N GLN A 321 16.17 5.87 19.11
CA GLN A 321 15.48 4.97 20.02
C GLN A 321 14.88 3.78 19.28
N GLN A 322 14.19 4.01 18.16
CA GLN A 322 13.60 2.93 17.36
C GLN A 322 14.67 1.99 16.80
N ALA A 323 15.83 2.51 16.39
CA ALA A 323 16.95 1.71 15.92
C ALA A 323 17.58 0.87 17.05
N GLU A 324 17.69 1.43 18.26
CA GLU A 324 18.16 0.72 19.45
C GLU A 324 17.19 -0.39 19.86
N GLU A 325 15.88 -0.12 19.84
CA GLU A 325 14.84 -1.13 20.11
C GLU A 325 14.89 -2.29 19.12
N VAL A 326 15.09 -1.99 17.83
CA VAL A 326 15.25 -3.02 16.78
C VAL A 326 16.55 -3.81 16.97
N ALA A 327 17.65 -3.16 17.33
CA ALA A 327 18.93 -3.82 17.56
C ALA A 327 18.94 -4.69 18.82
N ALA A 328 18.24 -4.27 19.88
CA ALA A 328 18.08 -5.03 21.11
C ALA A 328 17.05 -6.16 20.98
N GLY A 329 16.09 -6.02 20.06
CA GLY A 329 15.05 -6.99 19.80
C GLY A 329 15.58 -8.28 19.18
N LYS A 330 14.96 -9.42 19.53
CA LYS A 330 15.18 -10.70 18.83
C LYS A 330 14.31 -10.85 17.57
N ALA A 331 13.57 -9.79 17.20
CA ALA A 331 12.65 -9.79 16.07
C ALA A 331 13.39 -9.67 14.74
N ARG A 332 12.72 -10.07 13.66
CA ARG A 332 13.27 -10.07 12.31
C ARG A 332 13.48 -8.64 11.80
N ASN A 333 14.66 -8.37 11.22
CA ASN A 333 15.05 -7.09 10.62
C ASN A 333 15.49 -7.27 9.15
N ASP A 334 14.54 -7.63 8.29
CA ASP A 334 14.78 -7.83 6.85
C ASP A 334 15.18 -6.55 6.13
N ARG A 335 14.73 -5.41 6.64
CA ARG A 335 14.98 -4.09 6.05
C ARG A 335 16.35 -3.52 6.38
N ARG A 336 17.15 -4.22 7.19
CA ARG A 336 18.45 -3.73 7.72
C ARG A 336 18.29 -2.34 8.36
N PHE A 337 17.17 -2.15 9.06
CA PHE A 337 16.85 -0.91 9.72
C PHE A 337 17.80 -0.71 10.90
N GLY A 338 18.44 0.46 10.93
CA GLY A 338 19.42 0.82 11.93
C GLY A 338 19.91 2.24 11.68
N LEU A 339 20.51 2.85 12.71
CA LEU A 339 21.00 4.22 12.63
C LEU A 339 22.24 4.28 11.73
N ASN A 340 22.22 5.14 10.72
CA ASN A 340 23.35 5.33 9.80
C ASN A 340 24.19 6.58 10.16
N GLU A 341 25.44 6.62 9.69
CA GLU A 341 26.38 7.73 9.96
C GLU A 341 25.84 9.08 9.47
N VAL A 342 25.09 9.08 8.37
CA VAL A 342 24.48 10.27 7.80
C VAL A 342 23.44 10.86 8.77
N ALA A 343 22.62 10.03 9.42
CA ALA A 343 21.65 10.45 10.43
C ALA A 343 22.34 11.00 11.69
N LEU A 344 23.43 10.37 12.14
CA LEU A 344 24.24 10.88 13.25
C LEU A 344 24.75 12.29 12.96
N ARG A 345 25.28 12.51 11.75
CA ARG A 345 25.78 13.82 11.31
C ARG A 345 24.67 14.88 11.32
N TYR A 346 23.53 14.60 10.70
CA TYR A 346 22.41 15.54 10.66
C TYR A 346 21.82 15.80 12.06
N GLY A 347 21.68 14.76 12.89
CA GLY A 347 21.25 14.89 14.28
C GLY A 347 22.16 15.83 15.08
N ASN A 348 23.49 15.68 14.95
CA ASN A 348 24.45 16.55 15.61
C ASN A 348 24.36 18.00 15.10
N ASN A 349 24.25 18.21 13.79
CA ASN A 349 24.07 19.55 13.21
C ASN A 349 22.79 20.21 13.73
N LEU A 350 21.68 19.46 13.80
CA LEU A 350 20.41 19.96 14.30
C LEU A 350 20.50 20.37 15.79
N ARG A 351 21.22 19.61 16.62
CA ARG A 351 21.48 19.99 18.02
C ARG A 351 22.25 21.31 18.12
N ILE A 352 23.28 21.49 17.29
CA ILE A 352 24.04 22.74 17.22
C ILE A 352 23.11 23.91 16.85
N LEU A 353 22.29 23.75 15.80
CA LEU A 353 21.38 24.80 15.33
C LEU A 353 20.26 25.13 16.34
N ALA A 354 19.83 24.16 17.13
CA ALA A 354 18.78 24.34 18.13
C ALA A 354 19.28 25.06 19.39
N PHE A 355 20.47 24.69 19.88
CA PHE A 355 20.89 25.02 21.25
C PHE A 355 22.15 25.88 21.36
N ASN A 356 23.03 25.91 20.35
CA ASN A 356 24.24 26.73 20.45
C ASN A 356 23.93 28.21 20.16
N PRO A 357 24.59 29.14 20.87
CA PRO A 357 24.47 30.57 20.57
C PRO A 357 24.98 30.85 19.16
N LEU A 358 24.19 31.62 18.39
CA LEU A 358 24.58 32.06 17.06
C LEU A 358 25.69 33.11 17.17
N ALA A 359 26.61 33.16 16.20
CA ALA A 359 27.69 34.16 16.18
C ALA A 359 27.16 35.61 16.27
N SER A 360 25.96 35.87 15.75
CA SER A 360 25.25 37.16 15.83
C SER A 360 24.72 37.50 17.23
N GLU A 361 24.53 36.52 18.10
CA GLU A 361 24.14 36.73 19.50
C GLU A 361 25.34 36.94 20.41
N VAL A 362 26.48 36.32 20.07
CA VAL A 362 27.75 36.52 20.78
C VAL A 362 28.27 37.94 20.57
N SER A 363 28.18 38.49 19.35
CA SER A 363 28.58 39.88 19.06
C SER A 363 27.64 40.94 19.65
N ARG A 364 26.36 40.62 19.91
CA ARG A 364 25.42 41.52 20.61
C ARG A 364 25.60 41.56 22.12
N LYS A 365 26.18 40.51 22.72
CA LYS A 365 26.39 40.40 24.16
C LYS A 365 27.71 41.00 24.65
N TYR A 366 28.63 41.28 23.76
CA TYR A 366 29.92 41.92 24.06
C TYR A 366 30.15 43.07 23.07
N PRO A 367 29.71 44.31 23.41
CA PRO A 367 30.08 45.51 22.66
C PRO A 367 31.57 45.86 22.81
#